data_AF-A0A3B0Z8Z6-F1
#
_entry.id   AF-A0A3B0Z8Z6-F1
#
_cell.length_a   1.000
_cell.length_b   1.000
_cell.length_c   1.000
_cell.angle_alpha   90.00
_cell.angle_beta   90.00
_cell.angle_gamma   90.00
#
_symmetry.space_group_name_H-M   'P 1'
#
loop_
_entity.id
_entity.type
_entity.pdbx_description
1 polymer ?
#
loop_
_entity_poly.entity_id
_entity_poly.type
_entity_poly.pdbx_seq_one_letter_code
_entity_poly.pdbx_strand_id
1 'polypeptide(L)'
;MDQAELELQLEVWKDLAISNQVLMRTATDALKLDPECSTEELKEALDNAIKRSLDADATIDDAQKKAQQAIAVMKEKIAASEKAQAISETIVSETLEAQKLSEQQMTVERDSHIKEMKKGKKQVADTEKALKAINKALADTPENVMKKLRTLKKQKSDEATACKLAENSVRTLKKEKTKLEQDLKASEEKETTLVEQYRELHKLCGELHGQLKPLVDDESTLPAIPALDEEMLNGNESEAEKK
;
A
#
# COMPACT_ATOMS: atom_id res chain seq x y z
N MET A 1 -25.70 -104.53 91.44
CA MET A 1 -25.07 -103.22 91.25
C MET A 1 -23.87 -103.17 92.16
N ASP A 2 -22.70 -102.94 91.58
CA ASP A 2 -21.41 -102.97 92.27
C ASP A 2 -21.21 -101.66 93.05
N GLN A 3 -20.63 -101.71 94.25
CA GLN A 3 -20.51 -100.53 95.12
C GLN A 3 -19.64 -99.44 94.47
N ALA A 4 -18.63 -99.84 93.70
CA ALA A 4 -17.78 -98.95 92.91
C ALA A 4 -18.55 -98.23 91.78
N GLU A 5 -19.59 -98.86 91.21
CA GLU A 5 -20.43 -98.25 90.18
C GLU A 5 -21.33 -97.15 90.77
N LEU A 6 -21.80 -97.33 92.01
CA LEU A 6 -22.60 -96.33 92.73
C LEU A 6 -21.76 -95.10 93.12
N GLU A 7 -20.52 -95.30 93.57
CA GLU A 7 -19.60 -94.20 93.91
C GLU A 7 -19.23 -93.37 92.68
N LEU A 8 -18.94 -94.02 91.56
CA LEU A 8 -18.69 -93.35 90.28
C LEU A 8 -19.91 -92.54 89.81
N GLN A 9 -21.12 -93.11 89.93
CA GLN A 9 -22.35 -92.37 89.61
C GLN A 9 -22.49 -91.13 90.49
N LEU A 10 -22.24 -91.23 91.80
CA LEU A 10 -22.32 -90.09 92.72
C LEU A 10 -21.30 -88.99 92.40
N GLU A 11 -20.08 -89.33 91.98
CA GLU A 11 -19.10 -88.36 91.50
C GLU A 11 -19.59 -87.65 90.23
N VAL A 12 -20.11 -88.40 89.25
CA VAL A 12 -20.68 -87.82 88.02
C VAL A 12 -21.84 -86.86 88.33
N TRP A 13 -22.72 -87.22 89.27
CA TRP A 13 -23.82 -86.35 89.70
C TRP A 13 -23.32 -85.08 90.41
N LYS A 14 -22.28 -85.20 91.24
CA LYS A 14 -21.65 -84.03 91.91
C LYS A 14 -21.01 -83.10 90.89
N ASP A 15 -20.23 -83.62 89.96
CA ASP A 15 -19.58 -82.82 88.93
C ASP A 15 -20.60 -82.15 88.01
N LEU A 16 -21.67 -82.87 87.65
CA LEU A 16 -22.78 -82.30 86.89
C LEU A 16 -23.48 -81.16 87.67
N ALA A 17 -23.71 -81.34 88.97
CA ALA A 17 -24.33 -80.33 89.82
C ALA A 17 -23.43 -79.08 89.95
N ILE A 18 -22.12 -79.26 90.16
CA ILE A 18 -21.15 -78.15 90.20
C ILE A 18 -21.11 -77.43 88.86
N SER A 19 -21.04 -78.16 87.75
CA SER A 19 -21.04 -77.59 86.40
C SER A 19 -22.30 -76.77 86.13
N ASN A 20 -23.48 -77.29 86.50
CA ASN A 20 -24.75 -76.56 86.38
C ASN A 20 -24.77 -75.30 87.26
N GLN A 21 -24.26 -75.37 88.49
CA GLN A 21 -24.20 -74.20 89.39
C GLN A 21 -23.27 -73.11 88.84
N VAL A 22 -22.12 -73.49 88.28
CA VAL A 22 -21.19 -72.56 87.63
C VAL A 22 -21.83 -71.94 86.39
N LEU A 23 -22.53 -72.73 85.58
CA LEU A 23 -23.24 -72.25 84.39
C LEU A 23 -24.32 -71.22 84.74
N MET A 24 -25.16 -71.53 85.73
CA MET A 24 -26.22 -70.62 86.20
C MET A 24 -25.63 -69.31 86.72
N ARG A 25 -24.60 -69.36 87.58
CA ARG A 25 -23.92 -68.15 88.07
C ARG A 25 -23.33 -67.32 86.95
N THR A 26 -22.65 -67.95 85.99
CA THR A 26 -22.04 -67.25 84.85
C THR A 26 -23.10 -66.58 83.97
N ALA A 27 -24.24 -67.24 83.74
CA ALA A 27 -25.35 -66.69 82.97
C ALA A 27 -26.02 -65.51 83.71
N THR A 28 -26.25 -65.65 85.02
CA THR A 28 -26.76 -64.59 85.90
C THR A 28 -25.83 -63.36 85.89
N ASP A 29 -24.52 -63.56 86.04
CA ASP A 29 -23.52 -62.48 85.99
C ASP A 29 -23.48 -61.81 84.60
N ALA A 30 -23.51 -62.59 83.51
CA ALA A 30 -23.48 -62.07 82.15
C ALA A 30 -24.72 -61.22 81.80
N LEU A 31 -25.90 -61.65 82.30
CA LEU A 31 -27.15 -60.91 82.17
C LEU A 31 -27.32 -59.81 83.22
N LYS A 32 -26.39 -59.71 84.17
CA LYS A 32 -26.41 -58.76 85.30
C LYS A 32 -27.67 -58.89 86.15
N LEU A 33 -28.09 -60.12 86.40
CA LEU A 33 -29.21 -60.46 87.28
C LEU A 33 -28.72 -60.63 88.73
N ASP A 34 -29.65 -60.65 89.68
CA ASP A 34 -29.35 -60.93 91.08
C ASP A 34 -28.82 -62.38 91.25
N PRO A 35 -27.74 -62.61 92.03
CA PRO A 35 -27.23 -63.96 92.33
C PRO A 35 -28.26 -64.96 92.89
N GLU A 36 -29.32 -64.48 93.52
CA GLU A 36 -30.42 -65.29 94.07
C GLU A 36 -31.67 -65.31 93.14
N CYS A 37 -31.52 -64.96 91.86
CA CYS A 37 -32.64 -64.96 90.91
C CYS A 37 -33.28 -66.34 90.77
N SER A 38 -34.60 -66.36 90.57
CA SER A 38 -35.32 -67.59 90.27
C SER A 38 -34.94 -68.16 88.91
N THR A 39 -35.18 -69.46 88.70
CA THR A 39 -34.92 -70.12 87.41
C THR A 39 -35.79 -69.52 86.30
N GLU A 40 -37.00 -69.08 86.64
CA GLU A 40 -37.96 -68.41 85.78
C GLU A 40 -37.46 -67.03 85.34
N GLU A 41 -36.93 -66.21 86.26
CA GLU A 41 -36.35 -64.90 85.95
C GLU A 41 -35.11 -65.03 85.05
N LEU A 42 -34.24 -66.01 85.33
CA LEU A 42 -33.08 -66.29 84.48
C LEU A 42 -33.50 -66.71 83.07
N LYS A 43 -34.51 -67.58 82.96
CA LYS A 43 -35.06 -68.02 81.66
C LYS A 43 -35.66 -66.85 80.88
N GLU A 44 -36.48 -66.02 81.52
CA GLU A 44 -37.09 -64.86 80.87
C GLU A 44 -36.03 -63.85 80.41
N ALA A 45 -35.00 -63.60 81.22
CA ALA A 45 -33.90 -62.73 80.85
C ALA A 45 -33.07 -63.28 79.67
N LEU A 46 -32.81 -64.59 79.64
CA LEU A 46 -32.17 -65.26 78.50
C LEU A 46 -33.03 -65.14 77.22
N ASP A 47 -34.33 -65.43 77.31
CA ASP A 47 -35.25 -65.31 76.17
C ASP A 47 -35.32 -63.86 75.64
N ASN A 48 -35.32 -62.87 76.54
CA ASN A 48 -35.30 -61.46 76.17
C ASN A 48 -33.95 -61.04 75.56
N ALA A 49 -32.83 -61.54 76.06
CA ALA A 49 -31.51 -61.28 75.49
C ALA A 49 -31.38 -61.87 74.07
N ILE A 50 -31.86 -63.09 73.87
CA ILE A 50 -31.90 -63.75 72.54
C ILE A 50 -32.79 -62.97 71.57
N LYS A 51 -33.99 -62.53 71.99
CA LYS A 51 -34.85 -61.70 71.13
C LYS A 51 -34.17 -60.40 70.75
N ARG A 52 -33.55 -59.70 71.71
CA ARG A 52 -32.82 -58.46 71.44
C ARG A 52 -31.64 -58.66 70.50
N SER A 53 -30.90 -59.77 70.61
CA SER A 53 -29.80 -60.05 69.68
C SER A 53 -30.33 -60.31 68.26
N LEU A 54 -31.42 -61.08 68.12
CA LEU A 54 -32.05 -61.32 66.82
C LEU A 54 -32.59 -60.02 66.18
N ASP A 55 -33.24 -59.16 66.96
CA ASP A 55 -33.74 -57.87 66.48
C ASP A 55 -32.59 -56.93 66.09
N ALA A 56 -31.50 -56.93 66.85
CA ALA A 56 -30.29 -56.16 66.55
C ALA A 56 -29.62 -56.65 65.27
N ASP A 57 -29.45 -57.97 65.11
CA ASP A 57 -28.89 -58.58 63.90
C ASP A 57 -29.74 -58.24 62.66
N ALA A 58 -31.07 -58.34 62.77
CA ALA A 58 -31.98 -57.95 61.70
C ALA A 58 -31.87 -56.47 61.33
N THR A 59 -31.69 -55.60 62.34
CA THR A 59 -31.50 -54.15 62.14
C THR A 59 -30.15 -53.84 61.49
N ILE A 60 -29.08 -54.54 61.90
CA ILE A 60 -27.75 -54.40 61.30
C ILE A 60 -27.78 -54.84 59.83
N ASP A 61 -28.42 -55.97 59.53
CA ASP A 61 -28.56 -56.47 58.16
C ASP A 61 -29.32 -55.49 57.26
N ASP A 62 -30.42 -54.92 57.74
CA ASP A 62 -31.17 -53.89 56.99
C ASP A 62 -30.35 -52.61 56.80
N ALA A 63 -29.65 -52.15 57.84
CA ALA A 63 -28.78 -50.98 57.78
C ALA A 63 -27.61 -51.20 56.79
N GLN A 64 -27.00 -52.39 56.80
CA GLN A 64 -25.93 -52.75 55.86
C GLN A 64 -26.46 -52.78 54.42
N LYS A 65 -27.63 -53.36 54.16
CA LYS A 65 -28.25 -53.38 52.83
C LYS A 65 -28.54 -51.95 52.34
N LYS A 66 -29.11 -51.10 53.18
CA LYS A 66 -29.37 -49.68 52.85
C LYS A 66 -28.08 -48.91 52.58
N ALA A 67 -27.04 -49.12 53.39
CA ALA A 67 -25.74 -48.49 53.19
C ALA A 67 -25.09 -48.94 51.88
N GLN A 68 -25.14 -50.23 51.55
CA GLN A 68 -24.63 -50.75 50.28
C GLN A 68 -25.36 -50.16 49.07
N GLN A 69 -26.69 -50.05 49.15
CA GLN A 69 -27.49 -49.40 48.10
C GLN A 69 -27.13 -47.91 47.95
N ALA A 70 -26.99 -47.18 49.05
CA ALA A 70 -26.60 -45.77 49.02
C ALA A 70 -25.20 -45.57 48.43
N ILE A 71 -24.24 -46.43 48.77
CA ILE A 71 -22.88 -46.40 48.20
C ILE A 71 -22.93 -46.70 46.70
N ALA A 72 -23.73 -47.67 46.25
CA ALA A 72 -23.87 -47.99 44.83
C ALA A 72 -24.41 -46.79 44.04
N VAL A 73 -25.48 -46.15 44.54
CA VAL A 73 -26.05 -44.94 43.93
C VAL A 73 -25.04 -43.80 43.90
N MET A 74 -24.27 -43.60 44.98
CA MET A 74 -23.29 -42.52 45.04
C MET A 74 -22.12 -42.76 44.08
N LYS A 75 -21.65 -44.01 43.94
CA LYS A 75 -20.62 -44.38 42.96
C LYS A 75 -21.08 -44.10 41.52
N GLU A 76 -22.32 -44.45 41.19
CA GLU A 76 -22.88 -44.18 39.86
C GLU A 76 -22.95 -42.67 39.59
N LYS A 77 -23.41 -41.87 40.57
CA LYS A 77 -23.45 -40.41 40.45
C LYS A 77 -22.06 -39.79 40.28
N ILE A 78 -21.06 -40.28 41.01
CA ILE A 78 -19.67 -39.79 40.88
C ILE A 78 -19.15 -40.11 39.48
N ALA A 79 -19.31 -41.34 38.99
CA ALA A 79 -18.86 -41.71 37.65
C ALA A 79 -19.55 -40.89 36.55
N ALA A 80 -20.86 -40.63 36.69
CA ALA A 80 -21.58 -39.75 35.78
C ALA A 80 -21.07 -38.30 35.84
N SER A 81 -20.79 -37.79 37.04
CA SER A 81 -20.25 -36.45 37.25
C SER A 81 -18.84 -36.28 36.67
N GLU A 82 -17.95 -37.24 36.88
CA GLU A 82 -16.59 -37.25 36.33
C GLU A 82 -16.61 -37.26 34.80
N LYS A 83 -17.50 -38.07 34.20
CA LYS A 83 -17.68 -38.09 32.74
C LYS A 83 -18.20 -36.75 32.22
N ALA A 84 -19.18 -36.14 32.90
CA ALA A 84 -19.70 -34.83 32.53
C ALA A 84 -18.63 -33.73 32.67
N GLN A 85 -17.80 -33.79 33.71
CA GLN A 85 -16.70 -32.87 33.93
C GLN A 85 -15.66 -32.99 32.81
N ALA A 86 -15.23 -34.20 32.45
CA ALA A 86 -14.26 -34.40 31.37
C ALA A 86 -14.76 -33.86 30.01
N ILE A 87 -16.06 -34.05 29.72
CA ILE A 87 -16.68 -33.47 28.52
C ILE A 87 -16.69 -31.94 28.59
N SER A 88 -17.07 -31.37 29.73
CA SER A 88 -17.09 -29.92 29.94
C SER A 88 -15.70 -29.31 29.80
N GLU A 89 -14.67 -29.93 30.37
CA GLU A 89 -13.28 -29.47 30.26
C GLU A 89 -12.79 -29.49 28.81
N THR A 90 -13.17 -30.53 28.05
CA THR A 90 -12.86 -30.63 26.62
C THR A 90 -13.52 -29.49 25.84
N ILE A 91 -14.82 -29.25 26.05
CA ILE A 91 -15.56 -28.16 25.40
C ILE A 91 -14.96 -26.80 25.75
N VAL A 92 -14.60 -26.57 27.02
CA VAL A 92 -13.96 -25.32 27.47
C VAL A 92 -12.61 -25.14 26.79
N SER A 93 -11.79 -26.19 26.68
CA SER A 93 -10.51 -26.13 25.98
C SER A 93 -10.70 -25.80 24.49
N GLU A 94 -11.62 -26.46 23.81
CA GLU A 94 -11.90 -26.25 22.39
C GLU A 94 -12.44 -24.84 22.11
N THR A 95 -13.37 -24.36 22.94
CA THR A 95 -13.93 -23.00 22.80
C THR A 95 -12.90 -21.92 23.07
N LEU A 96 -11.99 -22.13 24.03
CA LEU A 96 -10.93 -21.19 24.34
C LEU A 96 -9.90 -21.10 23.19
N GLU A 97 -9.53 -22.22 22.57
CA GLU A 97 -8.66 -22.22 21.39
C GLU A 97 -9.35 -21.60 20.17
N ALA A 98 -10.63 -21.90 19.93
CA ALA A 98 -11.41 -21.26 18.88
C ALA A 98 -11.53 -19.74 19.09
N GLN A 99 -11.71 -19.29 20.33
CA GLN A 99 -11.75 -17.87 20.67
C GLN A 99 -10.41 -17.19 20.36
N LYS A 100 -9.28 -17.77 20.80
CA LYS A 100 -7.95 -17.23 20.50
C LYS A 100 -7.71 -17.11 18.99
N LEU A 101 -8.08 -18.14 18.23
CA LEU A 101 -7.92 -18.14 16.78
C LEU A 101 -8.78 -17.04 16.12
N SER A 102 -10.03 -16.90 16.56
CA SER A 102 -10.95 -15.85 16.08
C SER A 102 -10.42 -14.44 16.41
N GLU A 103 -9.89 -14.22 17.61
CA GLU A 103 -9.28 -12.94 18.01
C GLU A 103 -8.04 -12.62 17.16
N GLN A 104 -7.19 -13.61 16.88
CA GLN A 104 -6.05 -13.44 15.98
C GLN A 104 -6.49 -13.11 14.55
N GLN A 105 -7.51 -13.79 14.03
CA GLN A 105 -8.07 -13.48 12.71
C GLN A 105 -8.65 -12.06 12.67
N MET A 106 -9.42 -11.65 13.67
CA MET A 106 -9.97 -10.29 13.76
C MET A 106 -8.88 -9.22 13.79
N THR A 107 -7.77 -9.46 14.47
CA THR A 107 -6.66 -8.48 14.50
C THR A 107 -5.99 -8.35 13.13
N VAL A 108 -5.74 -9.47 12.45
CA VAL A 108 -5.20 -9.50 11.08
C VAL A 108 -6.15 -8.80 10.09
N GLU A 109 -7.44 -9.09 10.16
CA GLU A 109 -8.46 -8.46 9.31
C GLU A 109 -8.56 -6.95 9.56
N ARG A 110 -8.55 -6.51 10.82
CA ARG A 110 -8.53 -5.08 11.16
C ARG A 110 -7.31 -4.38 10.59
N ASP A 111 -6.12 -4.97 10.70
CA ASP A 111 -4.90 -4.41 10.13
C ASP A 111 -4.95 -4.35 8.59
N SER A 112 -5.50 -5.37 7.95
CA SER A 112 -5.74 -5.40 6.51
C SER A 112 -6.69 -4.26 6.09
N HIS A 113 -7.84 -4.14 6.76
CA HIS A 113 -8.81 -3.09 6.50
C HIS A 113 -8.23 -1.69 6.73
N ILE A 114 -7.41 -1.49 7.77
CA ILE A 114 -6.74 -0.20 7.99
C ILE A 114 -5.80 0.14 6.83
N LYS A 115 -5.03 -0.85 6.31
CA LYS A 115 -4.14 -0.65 5.16
C LYS A 115 -4.93 -0.33 3.89
N GLU A 116 -6.00 -1.06 3.62
CA GLU A 116 -6.91 -0.82 2.49
C GLU A 116 -7.56 0.57 2.57
N MET A 117 -8.07 0.94 3.75
CA MET A 117 -8.65 2.26 3.99
C MET A 117 -7.64 3.39 3.77
N LYS A 118 -6.39 3.21 4.24
CA LYS A 118 -5.31 4.19 3.97
C LYS A 118 -5.00 4.29 2.47
N LYS A 119 -4.98 3.16 1.75
CA LYS A 119 -4.79 3.13 0.30
C LYS A 119 -5.93 3.83 -0.44
N GLY A 120 -7.18 3.54 -0.08
CA GLY A 120 -8.36 4.19 -0.64
C GLY A 120 -8.35 5.71 -0.39
N LYS A 121 -8.02 6.15 0.83
CA LYS A 121 -7.86 7.58 1.14
C LYS A 121 -6.79 8.25 0.28
N LYS A 122 -5.65 7.59 0.04
CA LYS A 122 -4.61 8.11 -0.86
C LYS A 122 -5.12 8.24 -2.30
N GLN A 123 -5.77 7.19 -2.82
CA GLN A 123 -6.36 7.22 -4.16
C GLN A 123 -7.38 8.35 -4.30
N VAL A 124 -8.27 8.54 -3.32
CA VAL A 124 -9.23 9.67 -3.32
C VAL A 124 -8.49 11.00 -3.35
N ALA A 125 -7.50 11.21 -2.48
CA ALA A 125 -6.72 12.45 -2.46
C ALA A 125 -5.97 12.71 -3.79
N ASP A 126 -5.42 11.67 -4.41
CA ASP A 126 -4.74 11.79 -5.70
C ASP A 126 -5.73 12.10 -6.83
N THR A 127 -6.90 11.48 -6.84
CA THR A 127 -7.98 11.82 -7.80
C THR A 127 -8.50 13.23 -7.61
N GLU A 128 -8.63 13.72 -6.37
CA GLU A 128 -9.06 15.09 -6.10
C GLU A 128 -8.01 16.11 -6.57
N LYS A 129 -6.72 15.82 -6.36
CA LYS A 129 -5.63 16.64 -6.93
C LYS A 129 -5.65 16.62 -8.46
N ALA A 130 -5.83 15.44 -9.06
CA ALA A 130 -5.94 15.31 -10.51
C ALA A 130 -7.13 16.10 -11.07
N LEU A 131 -8.30 16.01 -10.42
CA LEU A 131 -9.48 16.79 -10.79
C LEU A 131 -9.25 18.29 -10.64
N LYS A 132 -8.57 18.75 -9.59
CA LYS A 132 -8.19 20.17 -9.44
C LYS A 132 -7.21 20.61 -10.54
N ALA A 133 -6.25 19.76 -10.90
CA ALA A 133 -5.30 20.04 -11.98
C ALA A 133 -6.01 20.08 -13.34
N ILE A 134 -6.91 19.13 -13.61
CA ILE A 134 -7.76 19.10 -14.80
C ILE A 134 -8.65 20.35 -14.84
N ASN A 135 -9.34 20.68 -13.75
CA ASN A 135 -10.17 21.89 -13.68
C ASN A 135 -9.33 23.16 -13.88
N LYS A 136 -8.10 23.23 -13.36
CA LYS A 136 -7.20 24.37 -13.60
C LYS A 136 -6.71 24.43 -15.05
N ALA A 137 -6.44 23.29 -15.68
CA ALA A 137 -5.99 23.21 -17.07
C ALA A 137 -7.13 23.48 -18.06
N LEU A 138 -8.34 22.98 -17.77
CA LEU A 138 -9.56 23.25 -18.53
C LEU A 138 -10.09 24.66 -18.25
N ALA A 139 -9.80 25.24 -17.09
CA ALA A 139 -9.97 26.66 -16.81
C ALA A 139 -8.87 27.49 -17.51
N ASP A 140 -8.74 27.33 -18.82
CA ASP A 140 -8.54 28.51 -19.66
C ASP A 140 -9.77 29.41 -19.39
N THR A 141 -9.68 30.25 -18.35
CA THR A 141 -10.74 31.20 -18.01
C THR A 141 -11.12 31.98 -19.27
N PRO A 142 -12.37 32.44 -19.41
CA PRO A 142 -12.75 33.35 -20.50
C PRO A 142 -11.74 34.49 -20.68
N GLU A 143 -11.13 34.92 -19.57
CA GLU A 143 -10.05 35.89 -19.49
C GLU A 143 -8.72 35.42 -20.14
N ASN A 144 -8.27 34.18 -19.93
CA ASN A 144 -7.09 33.62 -20.58
C ASN A 144 -7.32 33.41 -22.09
N VAL A 145 -8.51 32.93 -22.48
CA VAL A 145 -8.89 32.82 -23.90
C VAL A 145 -8.94 34.20 -24.55
N MET A 146 -9.53 35.19 -23.88
CA MET A 146 -9.56 36.58 -24.34
C MET A 146 -8.15 37.19 -24.44
N LYS A 147 -7.26 36.87 -23.50
CA LYS A 147 -5.86 37.33 -23.54
C LYS A 147 -5.12 36.71 -24.73
N LYS A 148 -5.25 35.40 -24.96
CA LYS A 148 -4.70 34.71 -26.15
C LYS A 148 -5.27 35.29 -27.45
N LEU A 149 -6.59 35.53 -27.53
CA LEU A 149 -7.24 36.17 -28.68
C LEU A 149 -6.74 37.59 -28.93
N ARG A 150 -6.55 38.40 -27.87
CA ARG A 150 -5.99 39.76 -28.00
C ARG A 150 -4.55 39.73 -28.50
N THR A 151 -3.72 38.83 -27.99
CA THR A 151 -2.34 38.65 -28.47
C THR A 151 -2.32 38.22 -29.93
N LEU A 152 -3.15 37.24 -30.32
CA LEU A 152 -3.26 36.78 -31.70
C LEU A 152 -3.71 37.91 -32.63
N LYS A 153 -4.70 38.72 -32.21
CA LYS A 153 -5.19 39.86 -32.98
C LYS A 153 -4.10 40.91 -33.20
N LYS A 154 -3.31 41.19 -32.15
CA LYS A 154 -2.17 42.11 -32.23
C LYS A 154 -1.09 41.58 -33.16
N GLN A 155 -0.71 40.31 -33.04
CA GLN A 155 0.27 39.69 -33.94
C GLN A 155 -0.17 39.79 -35.41
N LYS A 156 -1.45 39.53 -35.72
CA LYS A 156 -1.98 39.70 -37.07
C LYS A 156 -1.94 41.14 -37.58
N SER A 157 -2.22 42.14 -36.73
CA SER A 157 -2.13 43.55 -37.15
C SER A 157 -0.68 43.98 -37.38
N ASP A 158 0.23 43.53 -36.52
CA ASP A 158 1.66 43.85 -36.62
C ASP A 158 2.25 43.20 -37.87
N GLU A 159 1.91 41.94 -38.17
CA GLU A 159 2.32 41.23 -39.38
C GLU A 159 1.77 41.88 -40.65
N ALA A 160 0.48 42.26 -40.67
CA ALA A 160 -0.09 42.97 -41.81
C ALA A 160 0.58 44.34 -42.06
N THR A 161 1.00 45.03 -40.99
CA THR A 161 1.73 46.30 -41.09
C THR A 161 3.13 46.09 -41.61
N ALA A 162 3.83 45.07 -41.12
CA ALA A 162 5.16 44.68 -41.60
C ALA A 162 5.13 44.28 -43.09
N CYS A 163 4.12 43.53 -43.51
CA CYS A 163 3.91 43.15 -44.90
C CYS A 163 3.73 44.38 -45.80
N LYS A 164 2.87 45.34 -45.40
CA LYS A 164 2.70 46.61 -46.14
C LYS A 164 3.98 47.43 -46.22
N LEU A 165 4.76 47.50 -45.13
CA LEU A 165 6.04 48.21 -45.13
C LEU A 165 7.05 47.56 -46.07
N ALA A 166 7.13 46.23 -46.07
CA ALA A 166 7.97 45.48 -47.00
C ALA A 166 7.53 45.66 -48.46
N GLU A 167 6.23 45.62 -48.74
CA GLU A 167 5.70 45.89 -50.09
C GLU A 167 6.03 47.30 -50.57
N ASN A 168 5.90 48.30 -49.69
CA ASN A 168 6.26 49.68 -50.00
C ASN A 168 7.76 49.83 -50.26
N SER A 169 8.63 49.21 -49.45
CA SER A 169 10.08 49.28 -49.67
C SER A 169 10.46 48.63 -51.00
N VAL A 170 9.88 47.49 -51.36
CA VAL A 170 10.09 46.83 -52.66
C VAL A 170 9.64 47.72 -53.81
N ARG A 171 8.50 48.42 -53.68
CA ARG A 171 8.03 49.36 -54.71
C ARG A 171 9.00 50.54 -54.87
N THR A 172 9.51 51.09 -53.77
CA THR A 172 10.49 52.18 -53.80
C THR A 172 11.79 51.73 -54.44
N LEU A 173 12.35 50.59 -54.01
CA LEU A 173 13.57 50.01 -54.58
C LEU A 173 13.44 49.74 -56.08
N LYS A 174 12.27 49.28 -56.56
CA LYS A 174 12.03 49.12 -57.99
C LYS A 174 12.09 50.44 -58.74
N LYS A 175 11.47 51.50 -58.21
CA LYS A 175 11.52 52.84 -58.82
C LYS A 175 12.93 53.42 -58.84
N GLU A 176 13.65 53.29 -57.72
CA GLU A 176 15.04 53.73 -57.61
C GLU A 176 15.95 52.95 -58.56
N LYS A 177 15.79 51.63 -58.64
CA LYS A 177 16.52 50.79 -59.61
C LYS A 177 16.27 51.27 -61.05
N THR A 178 15.00 51.47 -61.45
CA THR A 178 14.70 51.94 -62.80
C THR A 178 15.28 53.33 -63.09
N LYS A 179 15.33 54.20 -62.07
CA LYS A 179 15.92 55.53 -62.21
C LYS A 179 17.45 55.45 -62.35
N LEU A 180 18.12 54.67 -61.50
CA LEU A 180 19.56 54.44 -61.59
C LEU A 180 19.96 53.80 -62.92
N GLU A 181 19.17 52.86 -63.45
CA GLU A 181 19.40 52.28 -64.78
C GLU A 181 19.25 53.32 -65.90
N GLN A 182 18.32 54.27 -65.79
CA GLN A 182 18.19 55.39 -66.74
C GLN A 182 19.36 56.38 -66.63
N ASP A 183 19.72 56.76 -65.41
CA ASP A 183 20.83 57.68 -65.15
C ASP A 183 22.18 57.06 -65.60
N LEU A 184 22.36 55.75 -65.42
CA LEU A 184 23.53 55.01 -65.90
C LEU A 184 23.62 55.06 -67.43
N LYS A 185 22.54 54.73 -68.15
CA LYS A 185 22.50 54.81 -69.63
C LYS A 185 22.81 56.22 -70.15
N ALA A 186 22.24 57.24 -69.51
CA ALA A 186 22.50 58.62 -69.87
C ALA A 186 23.94 59.06 -69.57
N SER A 187 24.62 58.42 -68.60
CA SER A 187 26.04 58.64 -68.33
C SER A 187 26.92 57.94 -69.36
N GLU A 188 26.60 56.69 -69.72
CA GLU A 188 27.28 55.92 -70.76
C GLU A 188 27.23 56.65 -72.11
N GLU A 189 26.08 57.20 -72.50
CA GLU A 189 25.95 58.02 -73.73
C GLU A 189 26.82 59.29 -73.71
N LYS A 190 26.99 59.91 -72.54
CA LYS A 190 27.88 61.08 -72.40
C LYS A 190 29.34 60.67 -72.46
N GLU A 191 29.67 59.52 -71.90
CA GLU A 191 31.02 58.97 -71.89
C GLU A 191 31.48 58.63 -73.30
N THR A 192 30.65 57.97 -74.11
CA THR A 192 30.97 57.71 -75.53
C THR A 192 31.19 59.00 -76.31
N THR A 193 30.30 59.98 -76.14
CA THR A 193 30.45 61.30 -76.78
C THR A 193 31.76 61.99 -76.36
N LEU A 194 32.13 61.88 -75.08
CA LEU A 194 33.36 62.47 -74.56
C LEU A 194 34.61 61.77 -75.10
N VAL A 195 34.58 60.43 -75.23
CA VAL A 195 35.67 59.64 -75.84
C VAL A 195 35.87 60.05 -77.30
N GLU A 196 34.78 60.19 -78.06
CA GLU A 196 34.84 60.68 -79.45
C GLU A 196 35.47 62.08 -79.53
N GLN A 197 34.97 63.03 -78.72
CA GLN A 197 35.52 64.39 -78.65
C GLN A 197 37.00 64.40 -78.25
N TYR A 198 37.42 63.51 -77.35
CA TYR A 198 38.82 63.40 -76.93
C TYR A 198 39.72 62.86 -78.05
N ARG A 199 39.25 61.86 -78.82
CA ARG A 199 39.97 61.36 -80.01
C ARG A 199 40.09 62.44 -81.08
N GLU A 200 39.02 63.19 -81.35
CA GLU A 200 39.03 64.31 -82.30
C GLU A 200 39.98 65.43 -81.87
N LEU A 201 39.97 65.81 -80.59
CA LEU A 201 40.86 66.82 -80.04
C LEU A 201 42.33 66.37 -80.13
N HIS A 202 42.63 65.10 -79.82
CA HIS A 202 43.98 64.56 -79.95
C HIS A 202 44.47 64.60 -81.39
N LYS A 203 43.61 64.22 -82.35
CA LYS A 203 43.90 64.32 -83.79
C LYS A 203 44.18 65.76 -84.22
N LEU A 204 43.36 66.72 -83.79
CA LEU A 204 43.56 68.15 -84.09
C LEU A 204 44.88 68.66 -83.51
N CYS A 205 45.21 68.31 -82.27
CA CYS A 205 46.50 68.63 -81.66
C CYS A 205 47.66 68.03 -82.47
N GLY A 206 47.52 66.80 -82.97
CA GLY A 206 48.45 66.15 -83.89
C GLY A 206 48.66 66.93 -85.19
N GLU A 207 47.58 67.35 -85.84
CA GLU A 207 47.62 68.15 -87.07
C GLU A 207 48.30 69.51 -86.84
N LEU A 208 47.94 70.22 -85.77
CA LEU A 208 48.55 71.49 -85.40
C LEU A 208 50.04 71.35 -85.06
N HIS A 209 50.42 70.34 -84.28
CA HIS A 209 51.82 70.04 -84.00
C HIS A 209 52.60 69.70 -85.27
N GLY A 210 51.98 69.01 -86.24
CA GLY A 210 52.55 68.77 -87.56
C GLY A 210 52.77 70.06 -88.36
N GLN A 211 51.84 71.01 -88.28
CA GLN A 211 51.97 72.33 -88.91
C GLN A 211 53.01 73.24 -88.23
N LEU A 212 53.18 73.14 -86.91
CA LEU A 212 54.15 73.92 -86.13
C LEU A 212 55.59 73.41 -86.32
N LYS A 213 55.77 72.11 -86.55
CA LYS A 213 57.07 71.47 -86.74
C LYS A 213 58.00 72.14 -87.78
N PRO A 214 57.54 72.54 -88.99
CA PRO A 214 58.37 73.26 -89.96
C PRO A 214 58.56 74.77 -89.69
N LEU A 215 57.86 75.33 -88.70
CA LEU A 215 57.86 76.77 -88.38
C LEU A 215 58.72 77.14 -87.16
N VAL A 216 59.35 76.14 -86.52
CA VAL A 216 60.17 76.33 -85.32
C VAL A 216 61.62 76.01 -85.63
N ASP A 217 62.51 76.96 -85.34
CA ASP A 217 63.95 76.88 -85.66
C ASP A 217 64.69 75.79 -84.86
N ASP A 218 64.12 75.32 -83.74
CA ASP A 218 64.65 74.24 -82.89
C ASP A 218 63.55 73.28 -82.43
N GLU A 219 63.51 72.09 -83.03
CA GLU A 219 62.50 71.05 -82.83
C GLU A 219 62.39 70.61 -81.36
N SER A 220 63.44 70.82 -80.55
CA SER A 220 63.48 70.49 -79.12
C SER A 220 62.65 71.41 -78.22
N THR A 221 62.16 72.54 -78.75
CA THR A 221 61.30 73.48 -78.02
C THR A 221 59.80 73.17 -78.15
N LEU A 222 59.42 72.24 -79.03
CA LEU A 222 58.03 71.81 -79.19
C LEU A 222 57.67 70.74 -78.13
N PRO A 223 56.64 70.97 -77.28
CA PRO A 223 56.18 69.97 -76.32
C PRO A 223 55.63 68.74 -77.04
N ALA A 224 56.09 67.55 -76.65
CA ALA A 224 55.58 66.29 -77.20
C ALA A 224 54.08 66.11 -76.90
N ILE A 225 53.30 65.69 -77.90
CA ILE A 225 51.90 65.30 -77.68
C ILE A 225 51.88 64.04 -76.81
N PRO A 226 51.15 64.04 -75.68
CA PRO A 226 50.97 62.84 -74.87
C PRO A 226 50.40 61.68 -75.71
N ALA A 227 50.94 60.47 -75.51
CA ALA A 227 50.44 59.28 -76.18
C ALA A 227 48.96 59.06 -75.83
N LEU A 228 48.14 58.75 -76.83
CA LEU A 228 46.75 58.41 -76.61
C LEU A 228 46.67 57.03 -75.95
N ASP A 229 46.07 56.95 -74.77
CA ASP A 229 45.86 55.69 -74.05
C ASP A 229 44.60 54.99 -74.60
N GLU A 230 44.79 54.28 -75.70
CA GLU A 230 43.75 53.51 -76.38
C GLU A 230 43.18 52.38 -75.50
N GLU A 231 43.93 51.85 -74.54
CA GLU A 231 43.44 50.76 -73.68
C GLU A 231 42.39 51.26 -72.69
N MET A 232 42.62 52.44 -72.10
CA MET A 232 41.66 53.13 -71.24
C MET A 232 40.41 53.60 -72.02
N LEU A 233 40.58 54.16 -73.21
CA LEU A 233 39.44 54.68 -74.00
C LEU A 233 38.55 53.55 -74.56
N ASN A 234 39.15 52.46 -75.02
CA ASN A 234 38.38 51.29 -75.48
C ASN A 234 37.76 50.50 -74.31
N GLY A 235 38.36 50.58 -73.10
CA GLY A 235 37.75 50.05 -71.87
C GLY A 235 36.38 50.66 -71.59
N ASN A 236 36.27 51.99 -71.73
CA ASN A 236 35.05 52.77 -71.51
C ASN A 236 33.97 52.50 -72.57
N GLU A 237 34.35 52.28 -73.83
CA GLU A 237 33.41 51.84 -74.89
C GLU A 237 32.94 50.40 -74.67
N SER A 238 33.82 49.51 -74.19
CA SER A 238 33.48 48.09 -73.98
C SER A 238 32.56 47.83 -72.79
N GLU A 239 32.53 48.73 -71.80
CA GLU A 239 31.54 48.68 -70.71
C GLU A 239 30.16 49.21 -71.17
N ALA A 240 30.13 50.16 -72.10
CA ALA A 240 28.90 50.64 -72.73
C ALA A 240 28.26 49.61 -73.70
N GLU A 241 29.06 48.76 -74.37
CA GLU A 241 28.55 47.75 -75.32
C GLU A 241 28.18 46.38 -74.70
N LYS A 242 28.54 46.10 -73.44
CA LYS A 242 28.37 44.76 -72.81
C LYS A 242 27.07 44.56 -72.02
N LYS A 243 26.09 45.45 -72.10
CA LYS A 243 24.77 45.32 -71.42
C LYS A 243 23.60 45.70 -72.33
#